data_AF-A0A662HNI0-F1
#
_entry.id   AF-A0A662HNI0-F1
#
_cell.length_a   1.000
_cell.length_b   1.000
_cell.length_c   1.000
_cell.angle_alpha   90.00
_cell.angle_beta   90.00
_cell.angle_gamma   90.00
#
_symmetry.space_group_name_H-M   'P 1'
#
loop_
_entity.id
_entity.type
_entity.pdbx_description
1 polymer ?
#
loop_
_entity_poly.entity_id
_entity_poly.type
_entity_poly.pdbx_seq_one_letter_code
_entity_poly.pdbx_strand_id
1 'polypeptide(L)'
;MPKHTKAFDWLSMAQEDLEEAFESLDNKRYASTVFRAELSAQKAIKALIVALGFEPGKTHKPTLVLKGLIAGGLIDLREDLMRKVNEAITYAIVLEDQGTTPRYGWETVDRIIKPSEIYSEDIARALLRNAERVYEIVKSLLGEVDC
;
A
#
# COMPACT_ATOMS: atom_id res chain seq x y z
N MET A 1 12.91 19.20 -10.73
CA MET A 1 12.46 19.45 -9.35
C MET A 1 12.64 18.17 -8.53
N PRO A 2 13.42 18.16 -7.44
CA PRO A 2 13.75 16.94 -6.67
C PRO A 2 12.56 16.21 -6.03
N LYS A 3 11.38 16.84 -5.93
CA LYS A 3 10.16 16.21 -5.41
C LYS A 3 9.64 15.07 -6.31
N HIS A 4 9.77 15.18 -7.63
CA HIS A 4 9.26 14.15 -8.56
C HIS A 4 10.09 12.88 -8.51
N THR A 5 11.43 13.00 -8.47
CA THR A 5 12.32 11.84 -8.39
C THR A 5 11.97 10.97 -7.18
N LYS A 6 11.76 11.57 -6.02
CA LYS A 6 11.41 10.83 -4.80
C LYS A 6 10.05 10.14 -4.89
N ALA A 7 9.06 10.73 -5.57
CA ALA A 7 7.78 10.07 -5.81
C ALA A 7 7.95 8.83 -6.69
N PHE A 8 8.74 8.93 -7.77
CA PHE A 8 9.06 7.79 -8.63
C PHE A 8 9.91 6.72 -7.92
N ASP A 9 10.85 7.11 -7.05
CA ASP A 9 11.61 6.15 -6.24
C ASP A 9 10.69 5.34 -5.32
N TRP A 10 9.73 6.00 -4.65
CA TRP A 10 8.70 5.31 -3.85
C TRP A 10 7.85 4.37 -4.70
N LEU A 11 7.45 4.81 -5.90
CA LEU A 11 6.64 3.98 -6.80
C LEU A 11 7.43 2.77 -7.31
N SER A 12 8.72 2.95 -7.67
CA SER A 12 9.62 1.87 -8.08
C SER A 12 9.77 0.82 -6.97
N MET A 13 10.05 1.26 -5.74
CA MET A 13 10.11 0.36 -4.60
C MET A 13 8.77 -0.32 -4.29
N ALA A 14 7.64 0.29 -4.64
CA ALA A 14 6.32 -0.33 -4.52
C ALA A 14 6.11 -1.42 -5.59
N GLN A 15 6.61 -1.19 -6.80
CA GLN A 15 6.59 -2.18 -7.88
C GLN A 15 7.45 -3.39 -7.53
N GLU A 16 8.67 -3.19 -7.04
CA GLU A 16 9.58 -4.26 -6.60
C GLU A 16 8.90 -5.15 -5.54
N ASP A 17 8.25 -4.57 -4.53
CA ASP A 17 7.50 -5.35 -3.55
C ASP A 17 6.29 -6.07 -4.16
N LEU A 18 5.64 -5.49 -5.16
CA LEU A 18 4.50 -6.13 -5.84
C LEU A 18 4.95 -7.36 -6.64
N GLU A 19 6.06 -7.24 -7.37
CA GLU A 19 6.70 -8.34 -8.10
C GLU A 19 7.10 -9.47 -7.15
N GLU A 20 7.76 -9.15 -6.03
CA GLU A 20 8.08 -10.13 -4.99
C GLU A 20 6.83 -10.79 -4.37
N ALA A 21 5.71 -10.07 -4.28
CA ALA A 21 4.45 -10.61 -3.77
C ALA A 21 3.85 -11.66 -4.73
N PHE A 22 3.91 -11.40 -6.04
CA PHE A 22 3.54 -12.38 -7.08
C PHE A 22 4.43 -13.61 -7.03
N GLU A 23 5.75 -13.44 -6.97
CA GLU A 23 6.69 -14.57 -6.85
C GLU A 23 6.41 -15.40 -5.58
N SER A 24 6.15 -14.73 -4.45
CA SER A 24 5.80 -15.41 -3.20
C SER A 24 4.53 -16.24 -3.33
N LEU A 25 3.53 -15.73 -4.06
CA LEU A 25 2.26 -16.42 -4.27
C LEU A 25 2.46 -17.67 -5.12
N ASP A 26 3.22 -17.57 -6.21
CA ASP A 26 3.54 -18.71 -7.08
C ASP A 26 4.29 -19.82 -6.32
N ASN A 27 5.13 -19.42 -5.37
CA ASN A 27 5.84 -20.31 -4.46
C ASN A 27 5.00 -20.78 -3.25
N LYS A 28 3.70 -20.48 -3.21
CA LYS A 28 2.76 -20.84 -2.13
C LYS A 28 3.16 -20.29 -0.74
N ARG A 29 3.90 -19.17 -0.71
CA ARG A 29 4.34 -18.48 0.52
C ARG A 29 3.34 -17.39 0.88
N TYR A 30 2.12 -17.79 1.23
CA TYR A 30 0.97 -16.88 1.36
C TYR A 30 1.18 -15.74 2.38
N ALA A 31 1.78 -16.00 3.52
CA ALA A 31 2.11 -14.94 4.49
C ALA A 31 3.12 -13.92 3.92
N SER A 32 4.12 -14.40 3.17
CA SER A 32 5.08 -13.52 2.50
C SER A 32 4.43 -12.71 1.38
N THR A 33 3.50 -13.29 0.62
CA THR A 33 2.68 -12.57 -0.36
C THR A 33 1.96 -11.41 0.30
N VAL A 34 1.29 -11.64 1.44
CA VAL A 34 0.55 -10.58 2.13
C VAL A 34 1.48 -9.50 2.68
N PHE A 35 2.61 -9.89 3.26
CA PHE A 35 3.60 -8.93 3.75
C PHE A 35 4.12 -8.00 2.63
N ARG A 36 4.47 -8.58 1.48
CA ARG A 36 4.96 -7.81 0.33
C ARG A 36 3.87 -6.96 -0.32
N ALA A 37 2.65 -7.49 -0.43
CA ALA A 37 1.49 -6.73 -0.89
C ALA A 37 1.21 -5.51 0.01
N GLU A 38 1.32 -5.66 1.34
CA GLU A 38 1.20 -4.57 2.30
C GLU A 38 2.29 -3.50 2.08
N LEU A 39 3.57 -3.90 1.95
CA LEU A 39 4.66 -2.95 1.72
C LEU A 39 4.49 -2.20 0.39
N SER A 40 4.08 -2.90 -0.67
CA SER A 40 3.80 -2.29 -1.97
C SER A 40 2.75 -1.19 -1.85
N ALA A 41 1.59 -1.48 -1.25
CA ALA A 41 0.53 -0.50 -1.06
C ALA A 41 0.98 0.69 -0.18
N GLN A 42 1.71 0.43 0.91
CA GLN A 42 2.26 1.51 1.74
C GLN A 42 3.17 2.44 0.93
N LYS A 43 4.10 1.87 0.15
CA LYS A 43 5.04 2.64 -0.66
C LYS A 43 4.35 3.39 -1.80
N ALA A 44 3.34 2.80 -2.43
CA ALA A 44 2.52 3.48 -3.45
C ALA A 44 1.79 4.69 -2.85
N ILE A 45 1.15 4.57 -1.68
CA ILE A 45 0.52 5.73 -1.03
C ILE A 45 1.56 6.79 -0.63
N LYS A 46 2.77 6.39 -0.22
CA LYS A 46 3.88 7.33 0.03
C LYS A 46 4.31 8.07 -1.25
N ALA A 47 4.36 7.37 -2.39
CA ALA A 47 4.62 8.00 -3.69
C ALA A 47 3.58 9.09 -3.99
N LEU A 48 2.29 8.79 -3.78
CA LEU A 48 1.21 9.75 -3.97
C LEU A 48 1.33 10.98 -3.04
N ILE A 49 1.63 10.77 -1.75
CA ILE A 49 1.82 11.88 -0.80
C ILE A 49 2.97 12.80 -1.27
N VAL A 50 4.08 12.22 -1.74
CA VAL A 50 5.22 12.98 -2.27
C VAL A 50 4.87 13.71 -3.56
N ALA A 51 4.14 13.06 -4.47
CA ALA A 51 3.68 13.67 -5.72
C ALA A 51 2.78 14.89 -5.44
N LEU A 52 1.94 14.83 -4.40
CA LEU A 52 1.12 15.95 -3.93
C LEU A 52 1.92 17.04 -3.19
N GLY A 53 3.24 16.89 -3.08
CA GLY A 53 4.14 17.90 -2.55
C GLY A 53 4.44 17.82 -1.05
N PHE A 54 4.00 16.74 -0.38
CA PHE A 54 4.12 16.54 1.07
C PHE A 54 5.14 15.45 1.44
N GLU A 55 5.49 15.36 2.72
CA GLU A 55 6.37 14.32 3.23
C GLU A 55 5.54 13.22 3.94
N PRO A 56 5.66 11.94 3.53
CA PRO A 56 4.86 10.87 4.13
C PRO A 56 5.27 10.47 5.54
N GLY A 57 6.50 10.83 5.96
CA GLY A 57 7.07 10.42 7.24
C GLY A 57 7.42 8.92 7.33
N LYS A 58 8.00 8.53 8.47
CA LYS A 58 8.32 7.13 8.79
C LYS A 58 7.10 6.48 9.48
N THR A 59 6.17 5.99 8.68
CA THR A 59 4.95 5.32 9.16
C THR A 59 4.62 4.08 8.35
N HIS A 60 3.91 3.13 8.97
CA HIS A 60 3.28 1.98 8.33
C HIS A 60 1.80 2.22 8.01
N LYS A 61 1.28 3.40 8.36
CA LYS A 61 -0.09 3.84 8.06
C LYS A 61 -0.12 5.11 7.19
N PRO A 62 0.52 5.15 6.01
CA PRO A 62 0.52 6.33 5.16
C PRO A 62 -0.89 6.76 4.71
N THR A 63 -1.88 5.86 4.68
CA THR A 63 -3.28 6.27 4.43
C THR A 63 -3.82 7.27 5.46
N LEU A 64 -3.42 7.16 6.73
CA LEU A 64 -3.82 8.12 7.78
C LEU A 64 -3.21 9.51 7.54
N VAL A 65 -1.97 9.55 7.06
CA VAL A 65 -1.30 10.81 6.68
C VAL A 65 -2.08 11.45 5.52
N LEU A 66 -2.35 10.70 4.46
CA LEU A 66 -3.08 11.20 3.30
C LEU A 66 -4.49 11.68 3.66
N LYS A 67 -5.24 10.90 4.46
CA LYS A 67 -6.56 11.32 4.98
C LYS A 67 -6.48 12.60 5.81
N GLY A 68 -5.45 12.75 6.64
CA GLY A 68 -5.22 13.97 7.43
C GLY A 68 -4.99 15.20 6.54
N LEU A 69 -4.21 15.06 5.48
CA LEU A 69 -3.97 16.14 4.51
C LEU A 69 -5.26 16.54 3.78
N ILE A 70 -6.08 15.57 3.36
CA ILE A 70 -7.38 15.81 2.72
C ILE A 70 -8.34 16.51 3.70
N ALA A 71 -8.51 15.97 4.91
CA ALA A 71 -9.41 16.55 5.91
C ALA A 71 -8.99 17.95 6.37
N GLY A 72 -7.69 18.24 6.35
CA GLY A 72 -7.15 19.57 6.63
C GLY A 72 -7.27 20.58 5.48
N GLY A 73 -7.82 20.19 4.33
CA GLY A 73 -7.96 21.06 3.16
C GLY A 73 -6.65 21.40 2.45
N LEU A 74 -5.60 20.60 2.65
CA LEU A 74 -4.28 20.83 2.05
C LEU A 74 -4.13 20.23 0.66
N ILE A 75 -5.02 19.30 0.29
CA ILE A 75 -5.08 18.67 -1.02
C ILE A 75 -6.37 19.14 -1.68
N ASP A 76 -6.23 19.90 -2.76
CA ASP A 76 -7.33 20.32 -3.63
C ASP A 76 -7.14 19.67 -5.00
N LEU A 77 -7.96 18.68 -5.31
CA LEU A 77 -7.93 17.95 -6.58
C LEU A 77 -9.32 17.99 -7.22
N ARG A 78 -9.33 17.91 -8.54
CA ARG A 78 -10.58 17.68 -9.29
C ARG A 78 -11.30 16.44 -8.76
N GLU A 79 -12.63 16.45 -8.80
CA GLU A 79 -13.48 15.42 -8.21
C GLU A 79 -13.17 14.00 -8.74
N ASP A 80 -12.85 13.88 -10.03
CA ASP A 80 -12.48 12.62 -10.66
C ASP A 80 -11.17 12.04 -10.10
N LEU A 81 -10.16 12.89 -9.87
CA LEU A 81 -8.89 12.52 -9.24
C LEU A 81 -9.10 12.20 -7.76
N MET A 82 -9.89 13.00 -7.05
CA MET A 82 -10.18 12.76 -5.63
C MET A 82 -10.90 11.42 -5.41
N ARG A 83 -11.79 11.01 -6.33
CA ARG A 83 -12.42 9.69 -6.31
C ARG A 83 -11.40 8.56 -6.46
N LYS A 84 -10.42 8.69 -7.37
CA LYS A 84 -9.32 7.72 -7.51
C LYS A 84 -8.48 7.65 -6.23
N VAL A 85 -8.16 8.80 -5.63
CA VAL A 85 -7.44 8.86 -4.34
C VAL A 85 -8.20 8.10 -3.25
N ASN A 86 -9.50 8.34 -3.11
CA ASN A 86 -10.34 7.64 -2.11
C ASN A 86 -10.44 6.13 -2.38
N GLU A 87 -10.48 5.73 -3.65
CA GLU A 87 -10.44 4.32 -4.05
C GLU A 87 -9.12 3.67 -3.61
N ALA A 88 -7.97 4.29 -3.92
CA ALA A 88 -6.65 3.78 -3.50
C ALA A 88 -6.54 3.67 -1.97
N ILE A 89 -7.02 4.67 -1.23
CA ILE A 89 -7.07 4.64 0.24
C ILE A 89 -7.88 3.46 0.76
N THR A 90 -9.03 3.17 0.15
CA THR A 90 -9.93 2.10 0.57
C THR A 90 -9.25 0.73 0.48
N TYR A 91 -8.56 0.45 -0.64
CA TYR A 91 -7.82 -0.80 -0.80
C TYR A 91 -6.57 -0.86 0.09
N ALA A 92 -5.84 0.25 0.23
CA ALA A 92 -4.61 0.30 1.02
C ALA A 92 -4.86 0.08 2.53
N ILE A 93 -5.96 0.56 3.09
CA ILE A 93 -6.28 0.37 4.52
C ILE A 93 -6.41 -1.11 4.89
N VAL A 94 -7.06 -1.90 4.03
CA VAL A 94 -7.22 -3.36 4.25
C VAL A 94 -5.86 -4.05 4.36
N LEU A 95 -4.89 -3.59 3.58
CA LEU A 95 -3.52 -4.10 3.59
C LEU A 95 -2.73 -3.60 4.81
N GLU A 96 -2.80 -2.31 5.10
CA GLU A 96 -2.16 -1.72 6.28
C GLU A 96 -2.64 -2.36 7.58
N ASP A 97 -3.90 -2.83 7.65
CA ASP A 97 -4.47 -3.51 8.82
C ASP A 97 -3.92 -4.92 9.05
N GLN A 98 -3.21 -5.50 8.06
CA GLN A 98 -2.44 -6.74 8.29
C GLN A 98 -1.27 -6.49 9.26
N GLY A 99 -0.61 -5.34 9.13
CA GLY A 99 0.40 -4.82 10.04
C GLY A 99 1.56 -5.79 10.28
N THR A 100 1.64 -6.33 11.49
CA THR A 100 2.70 -7.26 11.89
C THR A 100 2.28 -8.73 11.74
N THR A 101 1.00 -9.01 11.51
CA THR A 101 0.41 -10.37 11.45
C THR A 101 1.08 -11.27 10.42
N PRO A 102 1.40 -10.82 9.17
CA PRO A 102 2.10 -11.65 8.19
C PRO A 102 3.48 -12.14 8.62
N ARG A 103 4.10 -11.46 9.59
CA ARG A 103 5.47 -11.75 10.07
C ARG A 103 5.49 -12.50 11.39
N TYR A 104 4.65 -12.08 12.33
CA TYR A 104 4.70 -12.56 13.71
C TYR A 104 3.49 -13.43 14.09
N GLY A 105 2.46 -13.47 13.24
CA GLY A 105 1.22 -14.17 13.53
C GLY A 105 0.36 -13.41 14.53
N TRP A 106 -0.56 -14.13 15.18
CA TRP A 106 -1.44 -13.60 16.21
C TRP A 106 -1.13 -14.27 17.55
N GLU A 107 -0.64 -13.50 18.52
CA GLU A 107 -0.44 -13.95 19.89
C GLU A 107 -1.75 -14.03 20.68
N THR A 108 -2.03 -15.22 21.21
CA THR A 108 -3.15 -15.50 22.13
C THR A 108 -2.59 -15.82 23.51
N VAL A 109 -3.47 -16.00 24.50
CA VAL A 109 -3.06 -16.36 25.88
C VAL A 109 -2.24 -17.67 25.90
N ASP A 110 -2.59 -18.63 25.05
CA ASP A 110 -2.03 -19.99 25.13
C ASP A 110 -0.92 -20.27 24.10
N ARG A 111 -0.94 -19.56 22.97
CA ARG A 111 -0.02 -19.79 21.84
C ARG A 111 0.02 -18.64 20.85
N ILE A 112 1.00 -18.69 19.95
CA ILE A 112 1.02 -17.90 18.72
C ILE A 112 0.32 -18.71 17.60
N ILE A 113 -0.67 -18.12 16.95
CA ILE A 113 -1.22 -18.60 15.67
C ILE A 113 -0.25 -18.15 14.59
N LYS A 114 0.44 -19.10 13.93
CA LYS A 114 1.49 -18.76 12.96
C LYS A 114 0.87 -18.12 11.72
N PRO A 115 1.60 -17.25 11.00
CA PRO A 115 1.12 -16.69 9.73
C PRO A 115 0.67 -17.75 8.72
N SER A 116 1.35 -18.91 8.67
CA SER A 116 0.99 -20.03 7.79
C SER A 116 -0.36 -20.70 8.11
N GLU A 117 -0.91 -20.44 9.31
CA GLU A 117 -2.23 -20.92 9.73
C GLU A 117 -3.33 -19.86 9.50
N ILE A 118 -2.93 -18.60 9.29
CA ILE A 118 -3.83 -17.46 9.08
C ILE A 118 -4.09 -17.26 7.58
N TYR A 119 -3.02 -17.30 6.77
CA TYR A 119 -3.09 -16.93 5.36
C TYR A 119 -3.20 -18.16 4.46
N SER A 120 -4.37 -18.33 3.86
CA SER A 120 -4.61 -19.26 2.75
C SER A 120 -4.27 -18.61 1.41
N GLU A 121 -4.27 -19.43 0.35
CA GLU A 121 -4.12 -18.95 -1.02
C GLU A 121 -5.17 -17.91 -1.39
N ASP A 122 -6.44 -18.14 -1.06
CA ASP A 122 -7.53 -17.23 -1.40
C ASP A 122 -7.37 -15.86 -0.72
N ILE A 123 -6.98 -15.85 0.55
CA ILE A 123 -6.72 -14.62 1.31
C ILE A 123 -5.53 -13.87 0.69
N ALA A 124 -4.42 -14.57 0.42
CA ALA A 124 -3.24 -13.98 -0.18
C ALA A 124 -3.54 -13.42 -1.58
N ARG A 125 -4.29 -14.15 -2.42
CA ARG A 125 -4.72 -13.68 -3.75
C ARG A 125 -5.61 -12.45 -3.66
N ALA A 126 -6.56 -12.43 -2.72
CA ALA A 126 -7.46 -11.28 -2.54
C ALA A 126 -6.69 -10.02 -2.12
N LEU A 127 -5.77 -10.14 -1.15
CA LEU A 127 -4.95 -9.03 -0.69
C LEU A 127 -3.94 -8.57 -1.75
N LEU A 128 -3.35 -9.50 -2.51
CA LEU A 128 -2.46 -9.14 -3.62
C LEU A 128 -3.18 -8.33 -4.70
N ARG A 129 -4.41 -8.70 -5.07
CA ARG A 129 -5.23 -7.91 -6.01
C ARG A 129 -5.52 -6.50 -5.49
N ASN A 130 -5.72 -6.34 -4.18
CA ASN A 130 -5.87 -5.01 -3.59
C ASN A 130 -4.58 -4.19 -3.77
N ALA A 131 -3.40 -4.79 -3.57
CA ALA A 131 -2.12 -4.09 -3.72
C ALA A 131 -1.86 -3.70 -5.18
N GLU A 132 -2.11 -4.61 -6.12
CA GLU A 132 -2.09 -4.33 -7.56
C GLU A 132 -3.02 -3.16 -7.92
N ARG A 133 -4.24 -3.15 -7.37
CA ARG A 133 -5.19 -2.07 -7.61
C ARG A 133 -4.70 -0.73 -7.06
N VAL A 134 -4.13 -0.70 -5.85
CA VAL A 134 -3.52 0.51 -5.28
C VAL A 134 -2.39 1.01 -6.17
N TYR A 135 -1.48 0.12 -6.57
CA TYR A 135 -0.34 0.47 -7.42
C TYR A 135 -0.79 1.09 -8.74
N GLU A 136 -1.71 0.46 -9.46
CA GLU A 136 -2.19 0.96 -10.76
C GLU A 136 -2.93 2.29 -10.65
N ILE A 137 -3.75 2.48 -9.60
CA ILE A 137 -4.42 3.77 -9.36
C ILE A 137 -3.39 4.85 -9.09
N VAL A 138 -2.41 4.59 -8.21
CA VAL A 138 -1.37 5.57 -7.87
C VAL A 138 -0.52 5.90 -9.09
N LYS A 139 -0.11 4.91 -9.87
CA LYS A 139 0.64 5.09 -11.11
C LYS A 139 -0.13 5.96 -12.11
N SER A 140 -1.42 5.71 -12.30
CA SER A 140 -2.30 6.56 -13.14
C SER A 140 -2.37 7.98 -12.60
N LEU A 141 -2.57 8.14 -11.28
CA LEU A 141 -2.62 9.44 -10.64
C LEU A 141 -1.34 10.22 -10.87
N LEU A 142 -0.16 9.62 -10.67
CA LEU A 142 1.12 10.30 -10.87
C LEU A 142 1.31 10.84 -12.31
N GLY A 143 0.69 10.22 -13.31
CA GLY A 143 0.66 10.74 -14.69
C GLY A 143 -0.35 11.87 -14.93
N GLU A 144 -1.31 12.06 -14.02
CA GLU A 144 -2.40 13.03 -14.13
C GLU A 144 -2.28 14.23 -13.18
N VAL A 145 -1.68 14.05 -11.98
CA VAL A 145 -1.49 15.15 -11.03
C VAL A 145 -0.38 16.11 -11.43
N ASP A 146 0.31 15.77 -12.52
CA ASP A 146 1.41 16.48 -13.17
C ASP A 146 2.61 16.82 -12.27
N CYS A 147 3.77 16.67 -12.91
CA CYS A 147 5.07 17.02 -12.36
C CYS A 147 5.48 18.40 -12.85
#